data_AF-A0A6C0D332-F1
#
_entry.id   AF-A0A6C0D332-F1
#
_cell.length_a   1.000
_cell.length_b   1.000
_cell.length_c   1.000
_cell.angle_alpha   90.00
_cell.angle_beta   90.00
_cell.angle_gamma   90.00
#
_symmetry.space_group_name_H-M   'P 1'
#
loop_
_entity.id
_entity.type
_entity.pdbx_description
1 polymer ?
#
loop_
_entity_poly.entity_id
_entity_poly.type
_entity_poly.pdbx_seq_one_letter_code
_entity_poly.pdbx_strand_id
1 'polypeptide(L)' 'MTTRRTKHRKWSAKYKKSINCRRPKGFSQRQYCKYGRGGRKTRKYRK' A
#
# COMPACT_ATOMS: atom_id res chain seq x y z
N MET A 1 -32.06 -3.39 8.71
CA MET A 1 -31.23 -3.39 7.48
C MET A 1 -29.78 -3.70 7.85
N THR A 2 -29.30 -4.91 7.58
CA THR A 2 -27.92 -5.30 7.93
C THR A 2 -26.95 -4.77 6.86
N THR A 3 -26.23 -3.69 7.17
CA THR A 3 -25.18 -3.15 6.29
C THR A 3 -24.08 -4.20 6.14
N ARG A 4 -24.01 -4.87 4.98
CA ARG A 4 -22.90 -5.78 4.64
C ARG A 4 -21.63 -4.92 4.55
N ARG A 5 -20.81 -4.93 5.61
CA ARG A 5 -19.48 -4.30 5.59
C ARG A 5 -18.63 -5.01 4.54
N THR A 6 -18.47 -4.39 3.38
CA THR A 6 -17.55 -4.86 2.34
C THR A 6 -16.13 -4.78 2.90
N LYS A 7 -15.57 -5.92 3.33
CA LYS A 7 -14.17 -6.00 3.76
C LYS A 7 -13.30 -5.75 2.53
N HIS A 8 -12.85 -4.51 2.35
CA HIS A 8 -11.80 -4.19 1.39
C HIS A 8 -10.58 -5.08 1.70
N ARG A 9 -10.25 -5.98 0.77
CA ARG A 9 -9.10 -6.87 0.92
C ARG A 9 -7.83 -6.02 0.88
N LYS A 10 -7.13 -5.95 2.01
CA LYS A 10 -5.81 -5.31 2.09
C LYS A 10 -4.88 -6.02 1.13
N TRP A 11 -4.08 -5.27 0.39
CA TRP A 11 -3.06 -5.85 -0.49
C TRP A 11 -2.08 -6.70 0.31
N SER A 12 -1.68 -7.83 -0.26
CA SER A 12 -0.66 -8.68 0.33
C SER A 12 0.69 -7.96 0.39
N ALA A 13 1.49 -8.29 1.41
CA ALA A 13 2.85 -7.75 1.53
C ALA A 13 3.73 -8.15 0.33
N LYS A 14 3.53 -9.37 -0.21
CA LYS A 14 4.18 -9.86 -1.43
C LYS A 14 3.90 -8.92 -2.61
N TYR A 15 2.64 -8.55 -2.83
CA TYR A 15 2.26 -7.64 -3.91
C TYR A 15 2.93 -6.28 -3.75
N LYS A 16 2.84 -5.65 -2.57
CA LYS A 16 3.47 -4.35 -2.29
C LYS A 16 4.99 -4.35 -2.52
N LYS A 17 5.68 -5.42 -2.09
CA LYS A 17 7.13 -5.57 -2.27
C LYS A 17 7.54 -5.73 -3.73
N SER A 18 6.70 -6.36 -4.55
CA SER A 18 6.95 -6.54 -5.99
C SER A 18 6.73 -5.27 -6.83
N ILE A 19 6.25 -4.15 -6.25
CA ILE A 19 6.00 -2.92 -7.00
C ILE A 19 7.35 -2.22 -7.32
N ASN A 20 7.75 -2.32 -8.58
CA ASN A 20 8.93 -1.62 -9.10
C ASN A 20 8.58 -0.16 -9.47
N CYS A 21 8.94 0.78 -8.62
CA CYS A 21 8.69 2.21 -8.87
C CYS A 21 9.53 2.84 -9.99
N ARG A 22 10.56 2.16 -10.50
CA ARG A 22 11.30 2.62 -11.68
C ARG A 22 10.51 2.40 -12.97
N ARG A 23 9.67 1.35 -13.01
CA ARG A 23 8.80 1.02 -14.14
C ARG A 23 7.44 0.48 -13.61
N PRO A 24 6.60 1.33 -13.01
CA PRO A 24 5.34 0.90 -12.43
C PRO A 24 4.37 0.42 -13.53
N LYS A 25 3.82 -0.78 -13.33
CA LYS A 25 2.81 -1.36 -14.21
C LYS A 25 1.43 -0.80 -13.83
N GLY A 26 0.95 0.16 -14.62
CA GLY A 26 -0.39 0.73 -14.50
C GLY A 26 -0.55 1.80 -13.42
N PHE A 27 -1.77 2.34 -13.34
CA PHE A 27 -2.11 3.49 -12.50
C PHE A 27 -1.96 3.21 -11.00
N SER A 28 -2.40 2.05 -10.53
CA SER A 28 -2.35 1.66 -9.11
C SER A 28 -0.92 1.62 -8.57
N GLN A 29 0.03 1.12 -9.35
CA GLN A 29 1.44 1.10 -8.98
C GLN A 29 2.06 2.50 -9.02
N ARG A 30 1.69 3.32 -10.01
CA ARG A 30 2.11 4.74 -10.08
C ARG A 30 1.68 5.52 -8.84
N GLN A 31 0.41 5.36 -8.43
CA GLN A 31 -0.14 5.97 -7.22
C GLN A 31 0.56 5.45 -5.96
N TYR A 32 0.79 4.14 -5.86
CA TYR A 32 1.54 3.56 -4.74
C TYR A 32 2.97 4.11 -4.64
N CYS A 33 3.63 4.37 -5.76
CA CYS A 33 4.96 4.97 -5.76
C CYS A 33 4.93 6.46 -5.42
N LYS A 34 3.91 7.19 -5.90
CA LYS A 34 3.73 8.62 -5.66
C LYS A 34 3.37 8.94 -4.21
N TYR A 35 2.49 8.15 -3.60
CA TYR A 35 1.94 8.43 -2.26
C TYR A 35 2.30 7.35 -1.22
N GLY A 36 2.57 6.11 -1.64
CA GLY A 36 2.82 4.99 -0.74
C GLY A 36 4.24 4.93 -0.15
N ARG A 37 5.11 5.90 -0.46
CA ARG A 37 6.49 5.97 0.08
C ARG A 37 6.77 7.16 1.00
N GLY A 38 5.78 7.97 1.36
CA GLY A 38 5.97 9.13 2.25
C GLY A 38 4.93 9.20 3.34
N GLY A 39 5.25 8.71 4.55
CA GLY A 39 4.33 8.85 5.69
C GLY A 39 4.76 8.17 6.98
N ARG A 40 5.99 8.45 7.45
CA ARG A 40 6.52 8.20 8.81
C ARG A 40 6.52 6.72 9.26
N LYS A 41 7.72 6.14 9.37
CA LYS A 41 7.95 5.21 10.48
C LYS A 41 7.53 5.99 11.73
N THR A 42 6.42 5.62 12.37
CA THR A 42 6.34 5.93 13.80
C THR A 42 7.60 5.30 14.36
N ARG A 43 8.47 6.13 14.92
CA ARG A 43 9.67 5.71 15.64
C ARG A 43 9.22 4.99 16.92
N LYS A 44 8.40 3.94 16.82
CA LYS A 44 7.88 3.25 18.00
C LYS A 44 8.88 2.22 18.54
N TYR A 45 9.87 1.84 17.72
CA TYR A 45 10.95 0.92 18.08
C TYR A 45 12.25 1.34 17.36
N ARG A 46 12.94 2.36 17.89
CA ARG A 46 14.39 2.52 17.72
C ARG A 46 14.96 2.25 19.11
N LYS A 47 15.44 1.02 19.30
CA LYS A 47 16.11 0.59 20.53
C LYS A 47 17.48 1.25 20.62
#